data_AF-A0ABC9YUF6-F1
#
_entry.id   AF-A0ABC9YUF6-F1
#
_cell.length_a   1.000
_cell.length_b   1.000
_cell.length_c   1.000
_cell.angle_alpha   90.00
_cell.angle_beta   90.00
_cell.angle_gamma   90.00
#
_symmetry.space_group_name_H-M   'P 1'
#
loop_
_entity.id
_entity.type
_entity.pdbx_description
1 polymer ?
#
loop_
_entity_poly.entity_id
_entity_poly.type
_entity_poly.pdbx_seq_one_letter_code
_entity_poly.pdbx_strand_id
1 'polypeptide(L)'
;MTAGISPAYVFKLFPSKVELFVAALDRCFERVEGALATGAARIPGGDPEQVLHEVGGAYAELIVDKSLLMLQVHALSAADTPDIATAMRRGLQRITEFAQTRSDATGEQVQHFMAYGQLCHLITTLGLDATEGPWAATLTAGIRHYN
;
A
#
# COMPACT_ATOMS: atom_id res chain seq x y z
N MET A 1 15.01 -9.76 -9.02
CA MET A 1 16.16 -9.21 -9.76
C MET A 1 17.03 -8.42 -8.79
N THR A 2 18.35 -8.56 -8.86
CA THR A 2 19.29 -7.66 -8.16
C THR A 2 19.44 -6.37 -8.97
N ALA A 3 19.72 -5.24 -8.31
CA ALA A 3 19.82 -3.93 -8.96
C ALA A 3 21.05 -3.75 -9.89
N GLY A 4 21.78 -4.83 -10.20
CA GLY A 4 22.97 -4.79 -11.05
C GLY A 4 24.16 -3.99 -10.49
N ILE A 5 24.08 -3.54 -9.24
CA ILE A 5 25.10 -2.74 -8.55
C ILE A 5 25.74 -3.50 -7.40
N SER A 6 27.01 -3.20 -7.11
CA SER A 6 27.72 -3.84 -6.00
C SER A 6 27.19 -3.36 -4.64
N PRO A 7 27.20 -4.21 -3.60
CA PRO A 7 26.85 -3.80 -2.24
C PRO A 7 27.65 -2.58 -1.76
N ALA A 8 28.93 -2.49 -2.13
CA ALA A 8 29.78 -1.34 -1.81
C ALA A 8 29.28 -0.03 -2.44
N TYR A 9 28.68 -0.08 -3.62
CA TYR A 9 28.07 1.11 -4.24
C TYR A 9 26.78 1.53 -3.53
N VAL A 10 25.96 0.56 -3.09
CA VAL A 10 24.75 0.84 -2.29
C VAL A 10 25.12 1.58 -0.99
N PHE A 11 26.15 1.12 -0.27
CA PHE A 11 26.59 1.78 0.97
C PHE A 11 27.23 3.16 0.76
N LYS A 12 27.68 3.49 -0.46
CA LYS A 12 28.09 4.86 -0.80
C LYS A 12 26.90 5.80 -0.96
N LEU A 13 25.76 5.29 -1.42
CA LEU A 13 24.53 6.07 -1.58
C LEU A 13 23.72 6.17 -0.29
N PHE A 14 23.73 5.09 0.50
CA PHE A 14 23.00 4.96 1.75
C PHE A 14 23.97 4.57 2.86
N PRO A 15 24.38 5.54 3.70
CA PRO A 15 25.32 5.30 4.79
C PRO A 15 24.89 4.19 5.76
N SER A 16 23.59 3.93 5.89
CA SER A 16 23.02 2.89 6.75
C SER A 16 21.93 2.06 6.08
N LYS A 17 21.66 0.88 6.65
CA LYS A 17 20.52 0.02 6.24
C LYS A 17 19.17 0.70 6.50
N VAL A 18 19.08 1.53 7.55
CA VAL A 18 17.85 2.28 7.89
C VAL A 18 17.57 3.31 6.81
N GLU A 19 18.58 4.09 6.38
CA GLU A 19 18.41 5.07 5.29
C GLU A 19 18.04 4.39 3.97
N LEU A 20 18.66 3.25 3.64
CA LEU A 20 18.27 2.46 2.47
C LEU A 20 16.81 2.01 2.56
N PHE A 21 16.37 1.52 3.73
CA PHE A 21 15.00 1.07 3.94
C PHE A 21 14.00 2.22 3.85
N VAL A 22 14.31 3.37 4.46
CA VAL A 22 13.49 4.59 4.38
C VAL A 22 13.36 5.07 2.93
N ALA A 23 14.47 5.12 2.18
CA ALA A 23 14.43 5.52 0.77
C ALA A 23 13.62 4.53 -0.09
N ALA A 24 13.73 3.23 0.18
CA ALA A 24 12.90 2.23 -0.48
C ALA A 24 11.42 2.40 -0.13
N LEU A 25 11.10 2.71 1.13
CA LEU A 25 9.73 2.93 1.59
C LEU A 25 9.11 4.19 0.97
N ASP A 26 9.86 5.29 0.88
CA ASP A 26 9.42 6.50 0.17
C ASP A 26 9.13 6.19 -1.30
N ARG A 27 10.05 5.48 -1.97
CA ARG A 27 9.86 5.04 -3.36
C ARG A 27 8.65 4.11 -3.51
N CYS A 28 8.37 3.28 -2.52
CA CYS A 28 7.18 2.44 -2.48
C CYS A 28 5.91 3.29 -2.45
N PHE A 29 5.82 4.27 -1.55
CA PHE A 29 4.64 5.14 -1.48
C PHE A 29 4.44 6.00 -2.74
N GLU A 30 5.50 6.44 -3.41
CA GLU A 30 5.37 7.09 -4.72
C GLU A 30 4.75 6.17 -5.78
N ARG A 31 5.13 4.89 -5.79
CA ARG A 31 4.55 3.90 -6.72
C ARG A 31 3.10 3.61 -6.38
N VAL A 32 2.78 3.51 -5.08
CA VAL A 32 1.41 3.36 -4.60
C VAL A 32 0.57 4.54 -5.08
N GLU A 33 0.98 5.78 -4.78
CA GLU A 33 0.28 7.00 -5.20
C GLU A 33 0.08 7.05 -6.72
N GLY A 34 1.09 6.67 -7.52
CA GLY A 34 0.97 6.59 -8.98
C GLY A 34 -0.04 5.55 -9.47
N ALA A 35 -0.14 4.40 -8.80
CA ALA A 35 -1.16 3.39 -9.10
C ALA A 35 -2.56 3.90 -8.72
N LEU A 36 -2.71 4.53 -7.56
CA LEU A 36 -3.97 5.15 -7.14
C LEU A 36 -4.43 6.24 -8.13
N ALA A 37 -3.50 7.07 -8.62
CA ALA A 37 -3.76 8.06 -9.66
C ALA A 37 -4.24 7.43 -10.97
N THR A 38 -3.65 6.29 -11.35
CA THR A 38 -4.09 5.52 -12.52
C THR A 38 -5.50 4.98 -12.33
N GLY A 39 -5.82 4.45 -11.13
CA GLY A 39 -7.18 4.00 -10.79
C GLY A 39 -8.20 5.13 -10.85
N ALA A 40 -7.92 6.27 -10.20
CA ALA A 40 -8.78 7.44 -10.24
C ALA A 40 -9.03 7.97 -11.66
N ALA A 41 -8.06 7.82 -12.58
CA ALA A 41 -8.22 8.22 -13.98
C ALA A 41 -9.16 7.29 -14.77
N ARG A 42 -9.43 6.07 -14.31
CA ARG A 42 -10.39 5.13 -14.94
C ARG A 42 -11.85 5.57 -14.77
N ILE A 43 -12.12 6.44 -13.79
CA ILE A 43 -13.46 6.91 -13.43
C ILE A 43 -13.52 8.44 -13.41
N PRO A 44 -13.60 9.10 -14.58
CA PRO A 44 -13.74 10.55 -14.66
C PRO A 44 -15.15 10.98 -14.23
N GLY A 45 -15.38 11.04 -12.91
CA GLY A 45 -16.67 11.31 -12.29
C GLY A 45 -17.34 10.04 -11.76
N GLY A 46 -17.99 10.17 -10.62
CA GLY A 46 -18.60 9.09 -9.85
C GLY A 46 -18.92 9.62 -8.45
N ASP A 47 -19.75 8.90 -7.70
CA ASP A 47 -19.85 9.20 -6.27
C ASP A 47 -18.53 8.87 -5.55
N PRO A 48 -18.29 9.40 -4.34
CA PRO A 48 -17.02 9.20 -3.66
C PRO A 48 -16.64 7.72 -3.42
N GLU A 49 -17.63 6.84 -3.22
CA GLU A 49 -17.40 5.42 -2.96
C GLU A 49 -16.95 4.70 -4.22
N GLN A 50 -17.55 5.01 -5.37
CA GLN A 50 -17.13 4.49 -6.67
C GLN A 50 -15.68 4.89 -6.99
N VAL A 51 -15.30 6.15 -6.70
CA VAL A 51 -13.92 6.60 -6.91
C VAL A 51 -12.96 5.84 -5.98
N LEU A 52 -13.28 5.72 -4.68
CA LEU A 52 -12.46 4.97 -3.73
C LEU A 52 -12.34 3.48 -4.10
N HIS A 53 -13.40 2.89 -4.65
CA HIS A 53 -13.42 1.51 -5.12
C HIS A 53 -12.45 1.30 -6.28
N GLU A 54 -12.47 2.16 -7.30
CA GLU A 54 -11.55 2.06 -8.45
C GLU A 54 -10.09 2.36 -8.05
N VAL A 55 -9.88 3.32 -7.16
CA VAL A 55 -8.56 3.61 -6.57
C VAL A 55 -8.03 2.40 -5.79
N GLY A 56 -8.87 1.76 -4.97
CA GLY A 56 -8.53 0.55 -4.23
C GLY A 56 -8.26 -0.65 -5.14
N GLY A 57 -9.00 -0.78 -6.24
CA GLY A 57 -8.77 -1.79 -7.27
C GLY A 57 -7.39 -1.66 -7.91
N ALA A 58 -6.96 -0.44 -8.25
CA ALA A 58 -5.62 -0.20 -8.79
C ALA A 58 -4.51 -0.52 -7.78
N TYR A 59 -4.75 -0.32 -6.48
CA TYR A 59 -3.83 -0.79 -5.44
C TYR A 59 -3.76 -2.31 -5.36
N ALA A 60 -4.91 -2.99 -5.40
CA ALA A 60 -4.99 -4.45 -5.38
C ALA A 60 -4.25 -5.09 -6.56
N GLU A 61 -4.31 -4.47 -7.75
CA GLU A 61 -3.50 -4.87 -8.92
C GLU A 61 -2.00 -4.68 -8.69
N LEU A 62 -1.59 -3.57 -8.06
CA LEU A 62 -0.18 -3.26 -7.79
C LEU A 62 0.46 -4.27 -6.82
N ILE A 63 -0.28 -4.71 -5.80
CA ILE A 63 0.26 -5.53 -4.70
C ILE A 63 0.32 -7.02 -5.00
N VAL A 64 -0.08 -7.46 -6.20
CA VAL A 64 0.08 -8.85 -6.66
C VAL A 64 1.54 -9.28 -6.58
N ASP A 65 2.45 -8.41 -7.06
CA ASP A 65 3.87 -8.52 -6.73
C ASP A 65 4.06 -7.99 -5.30
N LYS A 66 3.95 -8.92 -4.34
CA LYS A 66 3.96 -8.67 -2.89
C LYS A 66 5.15 -7.85 -2.40
N SER A 67 6.18 -7.63 -3.22
CA SER A 67 7.38 -6.85 -2.87
C SER A 67 7.07 -5.48 -2.26
N LEU A 68 6.15 -4.70 -2.86
CA LEU A 68 5.79 -3.37 -2.33
C LEU A 68 4.91 -3.47 -1.08
N LEU A 69 4.02 -4.45 -1.02
CA LEU A 69 3.18 -4.70 0.15
C LEU A 69 4.03 -5.12 1.35
N MET A 70 4.94 -6.07 1.17
CA MET A 70 5.82 -6.57 2.23
C MET A 70 6.73 -5.46 2.78
N LEU A 71 7.14 -4.48 1.96
CA LEU A 71 7.90 -3.35 2.46
C LEU A 71 7.10 -2.50 3.46
N GLN A 72 5.80 -2.30 3.22
CA GLN A 72 4.90 -1.60 4.13
C GLN A 72 4.65 -2.43 5.41
N VAL A 73 4.43 -3.74 5.29
CA VAL A 73 4.27 -4.66 6.44
C VAL A 73 5.52 -4.64 7.34
N HIS A 74 6.71 -4.73 6.74
CA HIS A 74 7.97 -4.66 7.47
C HIS A 74 8.19 -3.28 8.12
N ALA A 75 7.81 -2.19 7.46
CA ALA A 75 7.90 -0.85 8.03
C ALA A 75 7.02 -0.71 9.29
N LEU A 76 5.80 -1.25 9.26
CA LEU A 76 4.91 -1.28 10.42
C LEU A 76 5.49 -2.12 11.57
N SER A 77 6.07 -3.29 11.27
CA SER A 77 6.74 -4.12 12.28
C SER A 77 7.99 -3.47 12.88
N ALA A 78 8.64 -2.57 12.14
CA ALA A 78 9.85 -1.86 12.56
C ALA A 78 9.57 -0.42 13.04
N ALA A 79 8.31 -0.08 13.35
CA ALA A 79 7.90 1.28 13.72
C ALA A 79 8.50 1.80 15.03
N ASP A 80 9.15 0.97 15.84
CA ASP A 80 9.95 1.42 16.99
C ASP A 80 11.27 2.11 16.58
N THR A 81 11.67 1.99 15.30
CA THR A 81 12.76 2.79 14.72
C THR A 81 12.23 4.15 14.27
N PRO A 82 12.65 5.28 14.87
CA PRO A 82 12.04 6.60 14.64
C PRO A 82 12.02 7.04 13.17
N ASP A 83 13.09 6.78 12.42
CA ASP A 83 13.20 7.17 11.01
C ASP A 83 12.20 6.39 10.13
N ILE A 84 12.03 5.09 10.41
CA ILE A 84 11.06 4.24 9.71
C ILE A 84 9.63 4.68 10.05
N ALA A 85 9.36 4.96 11.33
CA ALA A 85 8.05 5.45 11.77
C ALA A 85 7.69 6.80 11.11
N THR A 86 8.67 7.69 10.98
CA THR A 86 8.50 8.98 10.33
C THR A 86 8.22 8.82 8.84
N ALA A 87 8.94 7.92 8.16
CA ALA A 87 8.71 7.60 6.76
C ALA A 87 7.33 6.97 6.53
N MET A 88 6.92 6.03 7.39
CA MET A 88 5.60 5.41 7.32
C MET A 88 4.47 6.44 7.51
N ARG A 89 4.59 7.36 8.48
CA ARG A 89 3.62 8.44 8.67
C ARG A 89 3.50 9.35 7.46
N ARG A 90 4.62 9.74 6.84
CA ARG A 90 4.64 10.53 5.60
C ARG A 90 3.93 9.79 4.46
N GLY A 91 4.19 8.50 4.29
CA GLY A 91 3.50 7.68 3.31
C GLY A 91 1.99 7.61 3.53
N LEU A 92 1.56 7.32 4.76
CA LEU A 92 0.15 7.29 5.15
C LEU A 92 -0.54 8.64 4.93
N GLN A 93 0.12 9.74 5.28
CA GLN A 93 -0.39 11.08 5.03
C GLN A 93 -0.66 11.29 3.54
N ARG A 94 0.32 11.00 2.67
CA ARG A 94 0.17 11.15 1.21
C ARG A 94 -1.01 10.36 0.66
N ILE A 95 -1.15 9.09 1.06
CA ILE A 95 -2.24 8.24 0.56
C ILE A 95 -3.61 8.69 1.09
N THR A 96 -3.68 9.09 2.35
CA THR A 96 -4.93 9.57 2.97
C THR A 96 -5.38 10.88 2.32
N GLU A 97 -4.48 11.84 2.16
CA GLU A 97 -4.75 13.13 1.49
C GLU A 97 -5.10 12.93 0.01
N PHE A 98 -4.42 12.02 -0.68
CA PHE A 98 -4.74 11.65 -2.06
C PHE A 98 -6.16 11.10 -2.16
N ALA A 99 -6.52 10.10 -1.34
CA ALA A 99 -7.84 9.48 -1.36
C ALA A 99 -8.92 10.54 -1.11
N GLN A 100 -8.75 11.35 -0.05
CA GLN A 100 -9.63 12.45 0.30
C GLN A 100 -9.84 13.45 -0.84
N THR A 101 -8.75 13.92 -1.45
CA THR A 101 -8.79 14.95 -2.49
C THR A 101 -9.38 14.43 -3.81
N ARG A 102 -9.13 13.15 -4.13
CA ARG A 102 -9.51 12.59 -5.42
C ARG A 102 -10.94 12.10 -5.46
N SER A 103 -11.50 11.63 -4.34
CA SER A 103 -12.87 11.13 -4.27
C SER A 103 -13.89 12.14 -3.74
N ASP A 104 -13.45 13.23 -3.08
CA ASP A 104 -14.34 14.13 -2.32
C ASP A 104 -15.15 13.39 -1.22
N ALA A 105 -14.63 12.25 -0.76
CA ALA A 105 -15.26 11.42 0.26
C ALA A 105 -15.25 12.07 1.65
N THR A 106 -16.07 11.58 2.57
CA THR A 106 -15.96 11.99 3.98
C THR A 106 -14.72 11.36 4.63
N GLY A 107 -14.26 11.94 5.74
CA GLY A 107 -13.16 11.34 6.52
C GLY A 107 -13.45 9.92 7.00
N GLU A 108 -14.72 9.59 7.28
CA GLU A 108 -15.15 8.24 7.64
C GLU A 108 -15.00 7.26 6.46
N GLN A 109 -15.42 7.67 5.26
CA GLN A 109 -15.26 6.87 4.04
C GLN A 109 -13.77 6.62 3.72
N VAL A 110 -12.93 7.64 3.86
CA VAL A 110 -11.47 7.49 3.69
C VAL A 110 -10.89 6.58 4.78
N GLN A 111 -11.32 6.70 6.04
CA GLN A 111 -10.87 5.80 7.11
C GLN A 111 -11.25 4.34 6.82
N HIS A 112 -12.49 4.08 6.38
CA HIS A 112 -12.92 2.74 5.98
C HIS A 112 -12.11 2.21 4.79
N PHE A 113 -11.84 3.04 3.79
CA PHE A 113 -10.96 2.70 2.68
C PHE A 113 -9.56 2.28 3.17
N MET A 114 -8.95 3.05 4.09
CA MET A 114 -7.65 2.73 4.65
C MET A 114 -7.68 1.43 5.48
N ALA A 115 -8.74 1.20 6.26
CA ALA A 115 -8.93 -0.02 7.04
C ALA A 115 -9.05 -1.26 6.13
N TYR A 116 -9.80 -1.14 5.04
CA TYR A 116 -9.94 -2.20 4.05
C TYR A 116 -8.61 -2.49 3.34
N GLY A 117 -7.84 -1.44 3.02
CA GLY A 117 -6.47 -1.58 2.53
C GLY A 117 -5.55 -2.36 3.49
N GLN A 118 -5.66 -2.15 4.80
CA GLN A 118 -4.91 -2.93 5.80
C GLN A 118 -5.39 -4.39 5.89
N LEU A 119 -6.68 -4.65 5.71
CA LEU A 119 -7.20 -6.01 5.59
C LEU A 119 -6.61 -6.73 4.37
N CYS A 120 -6.44 -6.04 3.23
CA CYS A 120 -5.73 -6.58 2.08
C CYS A 120 -4.27 -6.97 2.41
N HIS A 121 -3.58 -6.25 3.30
CA HIS A 121 -2.23 -6.62 3.74
C HIS A 121 -2.23 -7.96 4.46
N LEU A 122 -3.15 -8.14 5.41
CA LEU A 122 -3.30 -9.40 6.15
C LEU A 122 -3.56 -10.57 5.20
N ILE A 123 -4.57 -10.43 4.35
CA ILE A 123 -5.01 -11.48 3.42
C ILE A 123 -3.89 -11.84 2.44
N THR A 124 -3.28 -10.84 1.80
CA THR A 124 -2.26 -11.06 0.77
C THR A 124 -0.98 -11.62 1.36
N THR A 125 -0.57 -11.16 2.56
CA THR A 125 0.63 -11.66 3.24
C THR A 125 0.48 -13.14 3.59
N LEU A 126 -0.66 -13.52 4.14
CA LEU A 126 -0.94 -14.90 4.54
C LEU A 126 -1.40 -15.80 3.38
N GLY A 127 -1.74 -15.21 2.23
CA GLY A 127 -2.27 -15.95 1.09
C GLY A 127 -3.64 -16.55 1.35
N LEU A 128 -4.50 -15.84 2.10
CA LEU A 128 -5.83 -16.34 2.43
C LEU A 128 -6.76 -16.31 1.22
N ASP A 129 -7.53 -17.38 1.07
CA ASP A 129 -8.68 -17.44 0.18
C ASP A 129 -9.89 -18.06 0.91
N ALA A 130 -11.07 -18.00 0.27
CA ALA A 130 -12.30 -18.50 0.88
C ALA A 130 -12.34 -20.03 1.09
N THR A 131 -11.42 -20.79 0.50
CA THR A 131 -11.37 -22.25 0.59
C THR A 131 -10.77 -22.73 1.92
N GLU A 132 -10.06 -21.86 2.63
CA GLU A 132 -9.53 -22.09 3.99
C GLU A 132 -10.64 -22.19 5.08
N GLY A 133 -11.90 -21.94 4.70
CA GLY A 133 -13.08 -22.17 5.53
C GLY A 133 -13.86 -20.88 5.89
N PRO A 134 -14.93 -20.99 6.70
CA PRO A 134 -15.86 -19.89 6.96
C PRO A 134 -15.23 -18.64 7.58
N TRP A 135 -14.17 -18.80 8.37
CA TRP A 135 -13.46 -17.68 8.99
C TRP A 135 -12.66 -16.89 7.94
N ALA A 136 -12.00 -17.58 6.99
CA ALA A 136 -11.23 -16.95 5.93
C ALA A 136 -12.18 -16.31 4.91
N ALA A 137 -13.27 -16.99 4.56
CA ALA A 137 -14.33 -16.43 3.72
C ALA A 137 -14.92 -15.12 4.28
N THR A 138 -14.97 -14.98 5.61
CA THR A 138 -15.38 -13.72 6.26
C THR A 138 -14.35 -12.60 6.01
N LEU A 139 -13.06 -12.90 6.15
CA LEU A 139 -12.00 -11.92 5.94
C LEU A 139 -11.85 -11.52 4.47
N THR A 140 -11.99 -12.48 3.54
CA THR A 140 -11.81 -12.25 2.10
C THR A 140 -13.07 -11.71 1.41
N ALA A 141 -14.20 -11.59 2.13
CA ALA A 141 -15.45 -11.11 1.55
C ALA A 141 -15.30 -9.70 0.95
N GLY A 142 -15.67 -9.55 -0.32
CA GLY A 142 -15.60 -8.30 -1.07
C GLY A 142 -14.20 -7.92 -1.58
N ILE A 143 -13.16 -8.70 -1.27
CA ILE A 143 -11.78 -8.44 -1.69
C ILE A 143 -11.59 -9.01 -3.10
N ARG A 144 -11.07 -8.19 -4.02
CA ARG A 144 -10.67 -8.65 -5.34
C ARG A 144 -9.33 -9.37 -5.24
N HIS A 145 -9.32 -10.66 -5.55
CA HIS A 145 -8.09 -11.44 -5.69
C HIS A 145 -7.60 -11.36 -7.13
N TYR A 146 -6.38 -10.87 -7.31
CA TYR A 146 -5.69 -10.91 -8.59
C TYR A 146 -4.62 -12.01 -8.48
N ASN A 147 -4.77 -13.05 -9.31
CA ASN A 147 -3.85 -14.20 -9.38
C ASN A 147 -2.71 -13.95 -10.36
#